data_AF-A0A958FK36-F1
#
_entry.id   AF-A0A958FK36-F1
#
_cell.length_a   1.000
_cell.length_b   1.000
_cell.length_c   1.000
_cell.angle_alpha   90.00
_cell.angle_beta   90.00
_cell.angle_gamma   90.00
#
_symmetry.space_group_name_H-M   'P 1'
#
loop_
_entity.id
_entity.type
_entity.pdbx_description
1 polymer ?
#
loop_
_entity_poly.entity_id
_entity_poly.type
_entity_poly.pdbx_seq_one_letter_code
_entity_poly.pdbx_strand_id
1 'polypeptide(L)'
;LEPDGPDSFVKWGFWNNIFERKEYGEDYMLETIARQMLRDDPALEAEFRQYLADNPSLAENRWARLYFFYARTPYWEDDVNLYPVGKLAEKTALPLR
;
A
#
# COMPACT_ATOMS: atom_id res chain seq x y z
N LEU A 1 -14.54 6.10 18.93
CA LEU A 1 -13.17 5.97 18.36
C LEU A 1 -12.91 4.58 17.80
N GLU A 2 -13.48 3.52 18.38
CA GLU A 2 -13.45 2.20 17.75
C GLU A 2 -14.16 2.22 16.38
N PRO A 3 -13.56 1.69 15.30
CA PRO A 3 -14.11 1.78 13.95
C PRO A 3 -15.45 1.05 13.80
N ASP A 4 -15.62 -0.08 14.49
CA ASP A 4 -16.83 -0.91 14.42
C ASP A 4 -18.03 -0.35 15.22
N GLY A 5 -17.78 0.66 16.08
CA GLY A 5 -18.82 1.29 16.90
C GLY A 5 -19.92 1.94 16.06
N PRO A 6 -21.17 2.05 16.55
CA PRO A 6 -22.27 2.72 15.85
C PRO A 6 -21.99 4.21 15.61
N ASP A 7 -21.30 4.87 16.52
CA ASP A 7 -20.92 6.29 16.45
C ASP A 7 -19.41 6.47 16.23
N SER A 8 -18.82 5.71 15.31
CA SER A 8 -17.40 5.82 14.99
C SER A 8 -17.12 6.96 14.01
N PHE A 9 -15.93 7.58 14.09
CA PHE A 9 -15.55 8.64 13.15
C PHE A 9 -15.56 8.17 11.69
N VAL A 10 -15.30 6.88 11.44
CA VAL A 10 -15.39 6.31 10.10
C VAL A 10 -16.84 6.21 9.62
N LYS A 11 -17.81 5.82 10.48
CA LYS A 11 -19.24 5.84 10.13
C LYS A 11 -19.77 7.24 9.89
N TRP A 12 -19.25 8.23 10.62
CA TRP A 12 -19.58 9.63 10.42
C TRP A 12 -18.83 10.28 9.23
N GLY A 13 -17.95 9.54 8.56
CA GLY A 13 -17.26 9.98 7.35
C GLY A 13 -16.03 10.89 7.57
N PHE A 14 -15.60 11.10 8.82
CA PHE A 14 -14.43 11.95 9.12
C PHE A 14 -13.12 11.43 8.51
N TRP A 15 -13.04 10.12 8.26
CA TRP A 15 -11.84 9.46 7.75
C TRP A 15 -12.02 8.85 6.37
N ASN A 16 -12.97 9.33 5.56
CA ASN A 16 -13.16 8.78 4.21
C ASN A 16 -11.91 8.89 3.33
N ASN A 17 -11.11 9.93 3.54
CA ASN A 17 -9.87 10.16 2.78
C ASN A 17 -8.84 9.04 2.92
N ILE A 18 -8.83 8.28 4.02
CA ILE A 18 -7.86 7.18 4.21
C ILE A 18 -8.10 6.03 3.22
N PHE A 19 -9.32 5.89 2.69
CA PHE A 19 -9.66 4.83 1.73
C PHE A 19 -9.29 5.18 0.29
N GLU A 20 -8.77 6.38 0.07
CA GLU A 20 -8.45 6.89 -1.25
C GLU A 20 -6.94 7.04 -1.38
N ARG A 21 -6.36 6.30 -2.33
CA ARG A 21 -5.01 6.58 -2.80
C ARG A 21 -5.06 7.79 -3.73
N LYS A 22 -4.24 8.80 -3.43
CA LYS A 22 -4.29 10.11 -4.09
C LYS A 22 -3.30 10.19 -5.23
N GLU A 23 -2.15 9.54 -5.08
CA GLU A 23 -1.09 9.55 -6.08
C GLU A 23 -1.02 8.22 -6.81
N TYR A 24 -0.91 8.30 -8.13
CA TYR A 24 -0.63 7.17 -8.99
C TYR A 24 0.55 7.54 -9.86
N GLY A 25 1.53 6.64 -9.96
CA GLY A 25 2.63 6.82 -10.88
C GLY A 25 2.14 6.73 -12.33
N GLU A 26 2.55 7.68 -13.16
CA GLU A 26 2.29 7.61 -14.59
C GLU A 26 2.98 6.40 -15.21
N ASP A 27 2.28 5.74 -16.11
CA ASP A 27 2.66 4.47 -16.72
C ASP A 27 4.07 4.44 -17.32
N TYR A 28 4.45 5.51 -18.04
CA TYR A 28 5.77 5.62 -18.67
C TYR A 28 6.90 5.85 -17.65
N MET A 29 6.59 6.54 -16.56
CA MET A 29 7.53 6.80 -15.48
C MET A 29 7.75 5.53 -14.66
N LEU A 30 6.67 4.80 -14.35
CA LEU A 30 6.74 3.51 -13.67
C LEU A 30 7.52 2.48 -14.48
N GLU A 31 7.37 2.44 -15.80
CA GLU A 31 8.17 1.54 -16.64
C GLU A 31 9.67 1.87 -16.57
N THR A 32 10.02 3.16 -16.57
CA THR A 32 11.41 3.61 -16.44
C THR A 32 11.99 3.20 -15.08
N ILE A 33 11.23 3.42 -14.01
CA ILE A 33 11.61 3.03 -12.65
C ILE A 33 11.75 1.51 -12.53
N ALA A 34 10.78 0.74 -13.03
CA ALA A 34 10.81 -0.72 -12.99
C ALA A 34 12.06 -1.29 -13.69
N ARG A 35 12.40 -0.78 -14.88
CA ARG A 35 13.63 -1.17 -15.60
C ARG A 35 14.89 -0.82 -14.82
N GLN A 36 14.90 0.31 -14.12
CA GLN A 36 16.04 0.68 -13.27
C GLN A 36 16.15 -0.27 -12.07
N MET A 37 15.05 -0.51 -11.35
CA MET A 37 15.01 -1.43 -10.22
C MET A 37 15.48 -2.84 -10.58
N LEU A 38 15.07 -3.37 -11.74
CA LEU A 38 15.51 -4.69 -12.21
C LEU A 38 17.00 -4.73 -12.58
N ARG A 39 17.58 -3.62 -13.05
CA ARG A 39 19.02 -3.54 -13.35
C ARG A 39 19.87 -3.47 -12.08
N ASP A 40 19.36 -2.77 -11.06
CA ASP A 40 20.09 -2.52 -9.83
C ASP A 40 19.99 -3.69 -8.84
N ASP A 41 18.91 -4.47 -8.90
CA ASP A 41 18.64 -5.58 -7.98
C ASP A 41 18.25 -6.88 -8.72
N PRO A 42 19.23 -7.79 -8.96
CA PRO A 42 18.95 -9.11 -9.54
C PRO A 42 18.07 -10.01 -8.66
N ALA A 43 18.03 -9.80 -7.34
CA ALA A 43 17.15 -10.57 -6.45
C ALA A 43 15.70 -10.17 -6.69
N LEU A 44 15.43 -8.87 -6.86
CA LEU A 44 14.13 -8.36 -7.26
C LEU A 44 13.66 -8.93 -8.61
N GLU A 45 14.57 -9.12 -9.56
CA GLU A 45 14.22 -9.78 -10.83
C GLU A 45 13.75 -11.22 -10.61
N ALA A 46 14.42 -11.98 -9.74
CA ALA A 46 14.00 -13.33 -9.39
C ALA A 46 12.63 -13.35 -8.69
N GLU A 47 12.41 -12.44 -7.73
CA GLU A 47 11.11 -12.27 -7.07
C GLU A 47 9.99 -11.92 -8.06
N PHE A 48 10.25 -11.02 -8.99
CA PHE A 48 9.27 -10.63 -10.00
C PHE A 48 8.90 -11.82 -10.91
N ARG A 49 9.89 -12.60 -11.34
CA ARG A 49 9.64 -13.80 -12.15
C ARG A 49 8.81 -14.83 -11.37
N GLN A 50 9.11 -15.04 -10.09
CA GLN A 50 8.34 -15.93 -9.23
C GLN A 50 6.90 -15.42 -9.06
N TYR A 51 6.73 -14.13 -8.79
CA TYR A 51 5.42 -13.48 -8.69
C TYR A 51 4.56 -13.70 -9.94
N LEU A 52 5.16 -13.60 -11.13
CA LEU A 52 4.46 -13.87 -12.40
C LEU A 52 4.12 -15.35 -12.60
N ALA A 53 5.01 -16.26 -12.18
CA ALA A 53 4.76 -17.70 -12.25
C ALA A 53 3.61 -18.12 -11.33
N ASP A 54 3.54 -17.55 -10.13
CA ASP A 54 2.49 -17.83 -9.15
C ASP A 54 1.15 -17.18 -9.53
N ASN A 55 1.18 -16.12 -10.35
CA ASN A 55 0.00 -15.35 -10.73
C ASN A 55 -0.09 -15.13 -12.25
N PRO A 56 -0.43 -16.15 -13.05
CA PRO A 56 -0.44 -16.05 -14.51
C PRO A 56 -1.35 -14.93 -15.06
N SER A 57 -2.48 -14.66 -14.40
CA SER A 57 -3.39 -13.56 -14.77
C SER A 57 -2.76 -12.18 -14.64
N LEU A 58 -1.78 -12.03 -13.74
CA LEU A 58 -1.06 -10.77 -13.53
C LEU A 58 0.06 -10.60 -14.57
N ALA A 59 0.60 -11.69 -15.12
CA ALA A 59 1.57 -11.63 -16.21
C ALA A 59 0.98 -11.01 -17.49
N GLU A 60 -0.30 -11.26 -17.74
CA GLU A 60 -1.04 -10.69 -18.88
C GLU A 60 -1.48 -9.24 -18.63
N ASN A 61 -1.53 -8.82 -17.36
CA ASN A 61 -1.97 -7.48 -16.98
C ASN A 61 -0.77 -6.51 -16.89
N ARG A 62 -0.70 -5.54 -17.82
CA ARG A 62 0.35 -4.51 -17.83
C ARG A 62 0.37 -3.69 -16.53
N TRP A 63 -0.79 -3.26 -16.06
CA TRP A 63 -0.89 -2.46 -14.84
C TRP A 63 -0.46 -3.24 -13.60
N ALA A 64 -0.87 -4.51 -13.46
CA ALA A 64 -0.48 -5.33 -12.32
C ALA A 64 1.04 -5.55 -12.24
N ARG A 65 1.70 -5.69 -13.40
CA ARG A 65 3.16 -5.79 -13.47
C ARG A 65 3.85 -4.51 -13.00
N LEU A 66 3.39 -3.34 -13.47
CA LEU A 66 3.95 -2.06 -13.03
C LEU A 66 3.66 -1.79 -11.55
N TYR A 67 2.49 -2.21 -11.07
CA TYR A 67 2.08 -2.06 -9.68
C TYR A 67 2.99 -2.82 -8.71
N PHE A 68 3.50 -4.00 -9.11
CA PHE A 68 4.49 -4.75 -8.33
C PHE A 68 5.75 -3.91 -8.02
N PHE A 69 6.22 -3.13 -8.99
CA PHE A 69 7.36 -2.23 -8.83
C PHE A 69 6.96 -0.97 -8.05
N TYR A 70 5.82 -0.36 -8.41
CA TYR A 70 5.34 0.85 -7.74
C TYR A 70 5.20 0.67 -6.22
N ALA A 71 4.69 -0.48 -5.78
CA ALA A 71 4.55 -0.84 -4.37
C ALA A 71 5.88 -0.96 -3.58
N ARG A 72 7.02 -0.90 -4.27
CA ARG A 72 8.37 -0.94 -3.69
C ARG A 72 9.11 0.38 -3.89
N THR A 73 8.45 1.40 -4.40
CA THR A 73 9.04 2.74 -4.56
C THR A 73 8.81 3.58 -3.31
N PRO A 74 9.63 4.62 -3.07
CA PRO A 74 9.40 5.60 -2.00
C PRO A 74 8.12 6.42 -2.15
N TYR A 75 7.47 6.36 -3.31
CA TYR A 75 6.23 7.09 -3.63
C TYR A 75 4.96 6.30 -3.28
N TRP A 76 5.13 5.12 -2.69
CA TRP A 76 4.02 4.31 -2.25
C TRP A 76 3.41 4.89 -0.97
N GLU A 77 2.10 5.18 -1.00
CA GLU A 77 1.35 5.67 0.16
C GLU A 77 1.00 4.50 1.09
N ASP A 78 1.79 4.31 2.15
CA ASP A 78 1.60 3.27 3.19
C ASP A 78 0.46 3.57 4.17
N ASP A 79 -0.02 4.81 4.22
CA ASP A 79 -1.10 5.27 5.08
C ASP A 79 -2.50 5.06 4.47
N VAL A 80 -2.57 4.63 3.21
CA VAL A 80 -3.84 4.22 2.58
C VAL A 80 -4.41 3.03 3.34
N ASN A 81 -5.68 3.14 3.74
CA ASN A 81 -6.43 2.24 4.60
C ASN A 81 -5.93 2.16 6.05
N LEU A 82 -5.01 3.02 6.49
CA LEU A 82 -4.59 3.08 7.87
C LEU A 82 -5.56 3.90 8.71
N TYR A 83 -6.22 3.28 9.68
CA TYR A 83 -7.12 3.98 10.59
C TYR A 83 -6.33 4.85 11.58
N PRO A 84 -6.55 6.18 11.66
CA PRO A 84 -5.70 7.10 12.42
C PRO A 84 -5.96 7.09 13.94
N VAL A 85 -6.59 6.03 14.46
CA VAL A 85 -6.82 5.84 15.89
C VAL A 85 -6.22 4.50 16.30
N GLY A 86 -5.21 4.57 17.17
CA GLY A 86 -4.61 3.38 17.78
C GLY A 86 -5.40 2.87 18.97
N LYS A 87 -5.41 1.54 19.14
CA LYS A 87 -5.90 0.86 20.34
C LYS A 87 -4.73 0.31 21.12
N LEU A 88 -4.71 0.55 22.42
CA LEU A 88 -3.76 -0.12 23.31
C LEU A 88 -4.18 -1.59 23.45
N ALA A 89 -3.29 -2.50 23.06
CA ALA A 89 -3.53 -3.95 23.17
C ALA A 89 -3.60 -4.40 24.64
N GLU A 90 -2.90 -3.69 25.52
CA GLU A 90 -2.83 -3.98 26.95
C GLU A 90 -3.36 -2.81 27.77
N LYS A 91 -3.80 -3.11 28.99
CA LYS A 91 -4.32 -2.12 29.92
C LYS A 91 -3.17 -1.30 30.52
N THR A 92 -2.84 -0.20 29.87
CA THR A 92 -1.77 0.70 30.31
C THR A 92 -2.32 1.76 31.26
N ALA A 93 -1.62 2.00 32.39
CA ALA A 93 -1.89 3.14 33.25
C ALA A 93 -1.52 4.43 32.48
N LEU A 94 -2.52 5.26 32.19
CA LEU A 94 -2.30 6.52 31.50
C LEU A 94 -1.90 7.60 32.52
N PRO A 95 -0.94 8.48 32.20
CA PRO A 95 -0.54 9.60 33.06
C PRO A 95 -1.57 10.73 32.99
N LEU A 96 -2.83 10.41 33.31
CA LEU A 96 -3.91 11.39 33.41
C LEU A 96 -3.82 12.05 34.79
N ARG A 97 -3.83 13.39 34.79
CA ARG A 97 -3.87 14.21 36.01
C ARG A 97 -5.28 14.36 36.54
#